data_AF-A0AA43KUI1-F1
#
_entry.id   AF-A0AA43KUI1-F1
#
_cell.length_a   1.000
_cell.length_b   1.000
_cell.length_c   1.000
_cell.angle_alpha   90.00
_cell.angle_beta   90.00
_cell.angle_gamma   90.00
#
_symmetry.space_group_name_H-M   'P 1'
#
loop_
_entity.id
_entity.type
_entity.pdbx_description
1 polymer ?
#
loop_
_entity_poly.entity_id
_entity_poly.type
_entity_poly.pdbx_seq_one_letter_code
_entity_poly.pdbx_strand_id
1 'polypeptide(L)'
;MEKEKEFDELIQDSCASNVLQMVMALIVMSGLAIFFIYWGITIGEEPVLFLIAIGIIIGLIFLFKQRKGDFNEGNFWLGIIKENPDNIVWIDPIVTKEKVAYIITVNESLRFHIHTKDGLKTFIKCNSAEQKAVFWEGIKTYLPHVHIGYSSEINDIYNQNPQQFIEILKEKELYTPVSYFGI
;
A
#
# COMPACT_ATOMS: atom_id res chain seq x y z
N MET A 1 -6.14 -11.53 23.37
CA MET A 1 -4.83 -12.20 23.22
C MET A 1 -4.77 -13.02 21.95
N GLU A 2 -5.72 -13.93 21.67
CA GLU A 2 -5.76 -14.67 20.39
C GLU A 2 -5.97 -13.76 19.17
N LYS A 3 -7.03 -12.94 19.18
CA LYS A 3 -7.32 -11.96 18.11
C LYS A 3 -6.23 -10.90 17.88
N GLU A 4 -5.49 -10.54 18.93
CA GLU A 4 -4.36 -9.62 18.82
C GLU A 4 -3.20 -10.27 18.08
N LYS A 5 -2.93 -11.55 18.36
CA LYS A 5 -1.92 -12.34 17.67
C LYS A 5 -2.28 -12.53 16.19
N GLU A 6 -3.55 -12.82 15.91
CA GLU A 6 -4.06 -12.95 14.53
C GLU A 6 -3.92 -11.63 13.75
N PHE A 7 -4.16 -10.49 14.40
CA PHE A 7 -3.93 -9.19 13.78
C PHE A 7 -2.45 -8.96 13.48
N ASP A 8 -1.57 -9.29 14.42
CA ASP A 8 -0.12 -9.13 14.24
C ASP A 8 0.42 -9.99 13.10
N GLU A 9 0.01 -11.26 13.06
CA GLU A 9 0.34 -12.19 11.99
C GLU A 9 -0.18 -11.68 10.64
N LEU A 10 -1.42 -11.17 10.58
CA LEU A 10 -1.98 -10.61 9.36
C LEU A 10 -1.17 -9.42 8.81
N ILE A 11 -0.77 -8.49 9.68
CA ILE A 11 0.05 -7.34 9.27
C ILE A 11 1.44 -7.80 8.84
N GLN A 12 2.05 -8.74 9.58
CA GLN A 12 3.36 -9.30 9.24
C GLN A 12 3.36 -10.01 7.89
N ASP A 13 2.43 -10.93 7.67
CA ASP A 13 2.31 -11.71 6.44
C ASP A 13 2.04 -10.81 5.23
N SER A 14 1.15 -9.83 5.39
CA SER A 14 0.85 -8.89 4.31
C SER A 14 2.06 -8.04 3.95
N CYS A 15 2.76 -7.48 4.94
CA CYS A 15 3.95 -6.67 4.69
C CYS A 15 5.10 -7.51 4.12
N ALA A 16 5.31 -8.73 4.61
CA ALA A 16 6.32 -9.65 4.07
C ALA A 16 6.05 -10.00 2.60
N SER A 17 4.78 -10.24 2.24
CA SER A 17 4.38 -10.47 0.85
C SER A 17 4.68 -9.25 -0.04
N ASN A 18 4.42 -8.03 0.47
CA ASN A 18 4.68 -6.79 -0.27
C ASN A 18 6.18 -6.56 -0.50
N VAL A 19 7.00 -6.74 0.54
CA VAL A 19 8.45 -6.66 0.44
C VAL A 19 8.97 -7.67 -0.58
N LEU A 20 8.51 -8.93 -0.51
CA LEU A 20 8.92 -9.96 -1.46
C LEU A 20 8.55 -9.60 -2.90
N GLN A 21 7.31 -9.14 -3.14
CA GLN A 21 6.87 -8.72 -4.48
C GLN A 21 7.72 -7.55 -5.01
N MET A 22 8.04 -6.57 -4.16
CA MET A 22 8.89 -5.44 -4.53
C MET A 22 10.31 -5.88 -4.86
N VAL A 23 10.93 -6.73 -4.03
CA VAL A 23 12.27 -7.28 -4.28
C VAL A 23 12.30 -8.07 -5.60
N MET A 24 11.30 -8.91 -5.84
CA MET A 24 11.20 -9.66 -7.10
C MET A 24 11.03 -8.74 -8.31
N ALA A 25 10.17 -7.72 -8.21
CA ALA A 25 10.00 -6.73 -9.27
C ALA A 25 11.32 -5.99 -9.56
N LEU A 26 12.08 -5.62 -8.53
CA LEU A 26 13.39 -4.99 -8.68
C LEU A 26 14.41 -5.88 -9.38
N ILE A 27 14.48 -7.16 -9.01
CA ILE A 27 15.38 -8.12 -9.63
C ILE A 27 15.05 -8.26 -11.12
N VAL A 28 13.78 -8.47 -11.45
CA VAL A 28 13.33 -8.66 -12.84
C VAL A 28 13.59 -7.40 -13.68
N MET A 29 13.20 -6.23 -13.18
CA MET A 29 13.37 -4.97 -13.90
C MET A 29 14.84 -4.58 -14.07
N SER A 30 15.68 -4.82 -13.05
CA SER A 30 17.13 -4.60 -13.16
C SER A 30 17.76 -5.55 -14.17
N GLY A 31 17.36 -6.83 -14.16
CA GLY A 31 17.80 -7.82 -15.15
C GLY A 31 17.43 -7.41 -16.58
N LEU A 32 16.20 -6.92 -16.79
CA LEU A 32 15.75 -6.40 -18.09
C LEU A 32 16.54 -5.16 -18.53
N ALA A 33 16.79 -4.21 -17.63
CA ALA A 33 17.59 -3.03 -17.95
C ALA A 33 19.01 -3.42 -18.39
N ILE A 34 19.67 -4.33 -17.64
CA ILE A 34 21.01 -4.84 -17.98
C ILE A 34 20.98 -5.58 -19.33
N PHE A 35 19.95 -6.41 -19.57
CA PHE A 35 19.78 -7.11 -20.84
C PHE A 35 19.70 -6.14 -22.02
N PHE A 36 18.90 -5.08 -21.93
CA PHE A 36 18.77 -4.10 -23.01
C PHE A 36 20.05 -3.30 -23.23
N ILE A 37 20.78 -2.94 -22.16
CA ILE A 37 22.09 -2.29 -22.28
C ILE A 37 23.09 -3.21 -22.99
N TYR A 38 23.18 -4.47 -22.58
CA TYR A 38 24.11 -5.44 -23.16
C TYR A 38 23.83 -5.71 -24.63
N TRP A 39 22.57 -5.94 -25.00
CA TRP A 39 22.17 -6.15 -26.39
C TRP A 39 22.32 -4.88 -27.23
N GLY A 40 22.06 -3.69 -26.66
CA GLY A 40 22.30 -2.41 -27.32
C GLY A 40 23.76 -2.19 -27.70
N ILE A 41 24.69 -2.64 -26.86
CA ILE A 41 26.14 -2.62 -27.16
C ILE A 41 26.49 -3.66 -28.23
N THR A 42 25.89 -4.86 -28.16
CA THR A 42 26.32 -6.01 -28.98
C THR A 42 25.77 -5.99 -30.41
N ILE A 43 24.55 -5.50 -30.65
CA ILE A 43 23.90 -5.53 -31.97
C ILE A 43 24.30 -4.38 -32.90
N GLY A 44 24.94 -3.32 -32.38
CA GLY A 44 25.41 -2.19 -33.19
C GLY A 44 24.83 -0.85 -32.77
N GLU A 45 24.95 -0.52 -31.48
CA GLU A 45 24.60 0.80 -30.93
C GLU A 45 23.17 1.27 -31.23
N GLU A 46 22.21 0.34 -31.23
CA GLU A 46 20.79 0.67 -31.45
C GLU A 46 20.28 1.61 -30.34
N PRO A 47 20.05 2.90 -30.63
CA PRO A 47 19.75 3.90 -29.60
C PRO A 47 18.41 3.63 -28.91
N VAL A 48 17.50 2.90 -29.58
CA VAL A 48 16.20 2.50 -29.05
C VAL A 48 16.35 1.60 -27.82
N LEU A 49 17.29 0.66 -27.82
CA LEU A 49 17.48 -0.26 -26.69
C LEU A 49 17.99 0.48 -25.45
N PHE A 50 18.85 1.49 -25.64
CA PHE A 50 19.30 2.37 -24.56
C PHE A 50 18.16 3.22 -24.00
N LEU A 51 17.29 3.77 -24.85
CA LEU A 51 16.11 4.54 -24.41
C LEU A 51 15.15 3.67 -23.57
N ILE A 52 14.94 2.41 -23.95
CA ILE A 52 14.13 1.45 -23.18
C ILE A 52 14.78 1.22 -21.80
N ALA A 53 16.09 0.97 -21.75
CA ALA A 53 16.80 0.77 -20.48
C ALA A 53 16.72 2.00 -19.56
N ILE A 54 16.89 3.21 -20.11
CA ILE A 54 16.71 4.46 -19.37
C ILE A 54 15.28 4.59 -18.85
N GLY A 55 14.28 4.28 -19.67
CA GLY A 55 12.88 4.28 -19.27
C GLY A 55 12.60 3.33 -18.09
N ILE A 56 13.17 2.13 -18.11
CA ILE A 56 13.08 1.16 -17.02
C ILE A 56 13.70 1.73 -15.73
N ILE A 57 14.90 2.33 -15.82
CA ILE A 57 15.60 2.91 -14.67
C ILE A 57 14.79 4.08 -14.08
N ILE A 58 14.25 4.97 -14.91
CA ILE A 58 13.38 6.07 -14.46
C ILE A 58 12.12 5.52 -13.78
N GLY A 59 11.50 4.48 -14.37
CA GLY A 59 10.34 3.81 -13.79
C GLY A 59 10.64 3.20 -12.42
N LEU A 60 11.82 2.58 -12.26
CA LEU A 60 12.27 2.05 -10.96
C LEU A 60 12.43 3.16 -9.93
N ILE A 61 13.08 4.28 -10.27
CA ILE A 61 13.24 5.43 -9.36
C ILE A 61 11.87 5.97 -8.92
N PHE A 62 10.92 6.07 -9.85
CA PHE A 62 9.57 6.52 -9.54
C PHE A 62 8.84 5.55 -8.60
N LEU A 63 8.93 4.24 -8.85
CA LEU A 63 8.37 3.20 -7.98
C LEU A 63 8.94 3.27 -6.56
N PHE A 64 10.26 3.44 -6.42
CA PHE A 64 10.91 3.59 -5.11
C PHE A 64 10.39 4.79 -4.33
N LYS A 65 10.17 5.93 -5.00
CA LYS A 65 9.63 7.12 -4.34
C LYS A 65 8.19 6.92 -3.90
N GLN A 66 7.37 6.27 -4.72
CA GLN A 66 5.94 6.11 -4.45
C GLN A 66 5.65 5.04 -3.39
N ARG A 67 6.48 3.99 -3.33
CA ARG A 67 6.27 2.80 -2.47
C ARG A 67 7.29 2.66 -1.35
N LYS A 68 7.84 3.77 -0.86
CA LYS A 68 8.85 3.77 0.21
C LYS A 68 8.41 3.00 1.46
N GLY A 69 7.11 3.04 1.79
CA GLY A 69 6.56 2.34 2.95
C GLY A 69 6.42 0.82 2.77
N ASP A 70 6.30 0.32 1.53
CA ASP A 70 6.20 -1.12 1.24
C ASP A 70 7.51 -1.87 1.48
N PHE A 71 8.64 -1.17 1.59
CA PHE A 71 9.95 -1.75 1.94
C PHE A 71 10.11 -2.01 3.44
N ASN A 72 9.23 -1.46 4.27
CA ASN A 72 9.30 -1.66 5.70
C ASN A 72 8.66 -2.98 6.10
N GLU A 73 9.31 -3.69 7.01
CA GLU A 73 8.83 -4.96 7.52
C GLU A 73 7.54 -4.83 8.35
N GLY A 74 6.85 -5.95 8.58
CA GLY A 74 5.63 -5.98 9.39
C GLY A 74 5.80 -5.38 10.78
N ASN A 75 6.94 -5.61 11.44
CA ASN A 75 7.22 -5.08 12.78
C ASN A 75 7.29 -3.55 12.82
N PHE A 76 7.78 -2.91 11.75
CA PHE A 76 7.76 -1.46 11.64
C PHE A 76 6.31 -0.94 11.60
N TRP A 77 5.47 -1.55 10.78
CA TRP A 77 4.06 -1.16 10.67
C TRP A 77 3.27 -1.46 11.93
N LEU A 78 3.53 -2.59 12.61
CA LEU A 78 2.95 -2.89 13.92
C LEU A 78 3.38 -1.89 14.98
N GLY A 79 4.66 -1.50 15.01
CA GLY A 79 5.15 -0.44 15.89
C GLY A 79 4.42 0.87 15.66
N ILE A 80 4.22 1.29 14.40
CA ILE A 80 3.42 2.47 14.10
C ILE A 80 1.97 2.28 14.57
N ILE A 81 1.32 1.17 14.24
CA ILE A 81 -0.10 0.95 14.56
C ILE A 81 -0.34 0.91 16.07
N LYS A 82 0.51 0.24 16.84
CA LYS A 82 0.30 -0.01 18.27
C LYS A 82 0.96 1.03 19.17
N GLU A 83 2.16 1.50 18.82
CA GLU A 83 2.97 2.38 19.69
C GLU A 83 2.85 3.86 19.29
N ASN A 84 2.61 4.16 18.01
CA ASN A 84 2.42 5.53 17.51
C ASN A 84 1.23 5.66 16.55
N PRO A 85 0.01 5.31 17.01
CA PRO A 85 -1.18 5.26 16.15
C PRO A 85 -1.52 6.61 15.51
N ASP A 86 -1.18 7.72 16.20
CA ASP A 86 -1.44 9.09 15.75
C ASP A 86 -0.66 9.47 14.48
N ASN A 87 0.35 8.68 14.08
CA ASN A 87 1.02 8.89 12.81
C ASN A 87 0.18 8.40 11.63
N ILE A 88 -0.74 7.45 11.83
CA ILE A 88 -1.66 7.01 10.79
C ILE A 88 -2.81 8.00 10.73
N VAL A 89 -3.15 8.43 9.53
CA VAL A 89 -4.20 9.45 9.33
C VAL A 89 -5.28 9.01 8.38
N TRP A 90 -5.00 8.04 7.51
CA TRP A 90 -5.96 7.61 6.52
C TRP A 90 -5.85 6.11 6.21
N ILE A 91 -7.01 5.47 6.16
CA ILE A 91 -7.20 4.13 5.64
C ILE A 91 -8.11 4.20 4.42
N ASP A 92 -7.57 3.83 3.25
CA ASP A 92 -8.31 3.77 1.99
C ASP A 92 -8.64 2.31 1.66
N PRO A 93 -9.93 1.90 1.75
CA PRO A 93 -10.37 0.56 1.39
C PRO A 93 -10.56 0.43 -0.13
N ILE A 94 -9.76 -0.42 -0.75
CA ILE A 94 -9.82 -0.76 -2.17
C ILE A 94 -10.42 -2.15 -2.35
N VAL A 95 -11.62 -2.20 -2.92
CA VAL A 95 -12.28 -3.45 -3.30
C VAL A 95 -11.77 -3.88 -4.68
N THR A 96 -11.01 -4.96 -4.73
CA THR A 96 -10.57 -5.54 -6.00
C THR A 96 -11.45 -6.74 -6.34
N LYS A 97 -12.22 -6.63 -7.43
CA LYS A 97 -12.98 -7.76 -7.99
C LYS A 97 -12.16 -8.42 -9.09
N GLU A 98 -11.55 -9.57 -8.80
CA GLU A 98 -10.85 -10.33 -9.83
C GLU A 98 -11.86 -11.21 -10.60
N LYS A 99 -11.93 -11.03 -11.93
CA LYS A 99 -12.72 -11.90 -12.82
C LYS A 99 -11.77 -12.88 -13.48
N VAL A 100 -11.87 -14.18 -13.18
CA VAL A 100 -11.18 -15.21 -13.94
C VAL A 100 -12.01 -15.53 -15.19
N ALA A 101 -11.36 -15.55 -16.37
CA ALA A 101 -12.02 -15.78 -17.65
C ALA A 101 -12.60 -17.20 -17.72
N TYR A 102 -13.88 -17.28 -18.12
CA TYR A 102 -14.72 -18.48 -18.26
C TYR A 102 -14.96 -19.26 -16.94
N ILE A 103 -16.18 -19.07 -16.40
CA ILE A 103 -16.81 -19.79 -15.28
C ILE A 103 -16.55 -19.13 -13.90
N ILE A 104 -17.58 -18.42 -13.44
CA ILE A 104 -17.88 -17.83 -12.12
C ILE A 104 -16.85 -18.15 -11.03
N THR A 105 -16.02 -17.17 -10.67
CA THR A 105 -15.49 -17.02 -9.31
C THR A 105 -15.32 -15.52 -9.04
N VAL A 106 -16.12 -14.97 -8.14
CA VAL A 106 -16.00 -13.59 -7.67
C VAL A 106 -15.26 -13.65 -6.33
N ASN A 107 -13.94 -13.77 -6.37
CA ASN A 107 -13.15 -13.60 -5.16
C ASN A 107 -12.96 -12.09 -4.95
N GLU A 108 -13.70 -11.51 -4.01
CA GLU A 108 -13.54 -10.11 -3.63
C GLU A 108 -12.37 -10.02 -2.65
N SER A 109 -11.22 -9.52 -3.11
CA SER A 109 -10.12 -9.20 -2.20
C SER A 109 -10.25 -7.75 -1.76
N LEU A 110 -10.18 -7.54 -0.45
CA LEU A 110 -10.18 -6.20 0.12
C LEU A 110 -8.74 -5.84 0.47
N ARG A 111 -8.27 -4.75 -0.12
CA ARG A 111 -6.96 -4.18 0.19
C ARG A 111 -7.19 -2.89 0.95
N PHE A 112 -6.43 -2.67 2.01
CA PHE A 112 -6.51 -1.45 2.79
C PHE A 112 -5.18 -0.71 2.68
N HIS A 113 -5.20 0.46 2.07
CA HIS A 113 -4.03 1.32 2.09
C HIS A 113 -3.97 2.05 3.42
N ILE A 114 -2.85 1.96 4.11
CA ILE A 114 -2.56 2.68 5.34
C ILE A 114 -1.62 3.83 4.99
N HIS A 115 -2.00 5.04 5.38
CA HIS A 115 -1.30 6.28 5.08
C HIS A 115 -0.89 7.00 6.35
N THR A 116 0.37 7.44 6.41
CA THR A 116 0.92 8.19 7.55
C THR A 116 1.06 9.69 7.28
N LYS A 117 1.23 10.49 8.33
CA LYS A 117 1.56 11.94 8.25
C LYS A 117 2.90 12.20 7.56
N ASP A 118 3.81 11.23 7.63
CA ASP A 118 5.12 11.31 6.99
C ASP A 118 5.09 10.93 5.50
N GLY A 119 3.91 10.68 4.93
CA GLY A 119 3.75 10.30 3.53
C GLY A 119 4.06 8.84 3.23
N LEU A 120 4.28 8.00 4.26
CA LEU A 120 4.46 6.56 4.06
C LEU A 120 3.11 5.91 3.75
N LYS A 121 3.16 4.96 2.83
CA LYS A 121 2.01 4.18 2.39
C LYS A 121 2.38 2.70 2.41
N THR A 122 1.48 1.87 2.89
CA THR A 122 1.52 0.41 2.70
C THR A 122 0.12 -0.09 2.40
N PHE A 123 0.00 -1.31 1.90
CA PHE A 123 -1.29 -1.96 1.73
C PHE A 123 -1.37 -3.27 2.51
N ILE A 124 -2.49 -3.46 3.20
CA ILE A 124 -2.81 -4.71 3.89
C ILE A 124 -3.81 -5.49 3.05
N LYS A 125 -3.45 -6.72 2.66
CA LYS A 125 -4.29 -7.59 1.85
C LYS A 125 -5.07 -8.54 2.74
N CYS A 126 -6.40 -8.45 2.69
CA CYS A 126 -7.29 -9.40 3.31
C CYS A 126 -7.88 -10.32 2.23
N ASN A 127 -7.53 -11.60 2.27
CA ASN A 127 -7.96 -12.60 1.28
C ASN A 127 -9.21 -13.38 1.71
N SER A 128 -9.60 -13.28 2.98
CA SER A 128 -10.79 -13.96 3.52
C SER A 128 -11.65 -12.99 4.33
N ALA A 129 -12.93 -13.35 4.51
CA ALA A 129 -13.85 -12.61 5.39
C ALA A 129 -13.35 -12.56 6.84
N GLU A 130 -12.70 -13.63 7.30
CA GLU A 130 -12.07 -13.72 8.62
C GLU A 130 -10.91 -12.72 8.77
N GLN A 131 -9.97 -12.70 7.81
CA GLN A 131 -8.88 -11.72 7.81
C GLN A 131 -9.40 -10.28 7.76
N LYS A 132 -10.48 -10.04 7.01
CA LYS A 132 -11.15 -8.74 7.00
C LYS A 132 -11.71 -8.39 8.38
N ALA A 133 -12.36 -9.33 9.06
CA ALA A 133 -12.89 -9.11 10.40
C ALA A 133 -11.78 -8.81 11.41
N VAL A 134 -10.70 -9.61 11.40
CA VAL A 134 -9.51 -9.41 12.25
C VAL A 134 -8.89 -8.03 12.00
N PHE A 135 -8.70 -7.65 10.73
CA PHE A 135 -8.18 -6.32 10.39
C PHE A 135 -9.08 -5.21 10.90
N TRP A 136 -10.40 -5.34 10.70
CA TRP A 136 -11.36 -4.32 11.12
C TRP A 136 -11.43 -4.14 12.63
N GLU A 137 -11.38 -5.24 13.38
CA GLU A 137 -11.31 -5.20 14.84
C GLU A 137 -10.00 -4.58 15.32
N GLY A 138 -8.87 -4.91 14.68
CA GLY A 138 -7.57 -4.33 14.98
C GLY A 138 -7.54 -2.82 14.77
N ILE A 139 -7.95 -2.32 13.60
CA ILE A 139 -7.94 -0.87 13.34
C ILE A 139 -8.95 -0.12 14.21
N LYS A 140 -10.06 -0.73 14.63
CA LYS A 140 -10.98 -0.10 15.59
C LYS A 140 -10.35 0.04 16.97
N THR A 141 -9.57 -0.96 17.36
CA THR A 141 -8.90 -1.00 18.67
C THR A 141 -7.75 0.01 18.72
N TYR A 142 -6.89 0.01 17.71
CA TYR A 142 -5.66 0.79 17.72
C TYR A 142 -5.78 2.16 17.03
N LEU A 143 -6.68 2.30 16.05
CA LEU A 143 -6.77 3.46 15.16
C LEU A 143 -8.18 4.09 15.11
N PRO A 144 -8.87 4.32 16.24
CA PRO A 144 -10.27 4.78 16.23
C PRO A 144 -10.45 6.17 15.60
N HIS A 145 -9.42 7.02 15.64
CA HIS A 145 -9.45 8.40 15.16
C HIS A 145 -9.00 8.54 13.70
N VAL A 146 -8.58 7.46 13.04
CA VAL A 146 -8.09 7.52 11.67
C VAL A 146 -9.24 7.75 10.71
N HIS A 147 -9.04 8.54 9.65
CA HIS A 147 -10.04 8.69 8.61
C HIS A 147 -10.17 7.43 7.78
N ILE A 148 -11.39 7.05 7.40
CA ILE A 148 -11.63 5.94 6.50
C ILE A 148 -12.56 6.29 5.35
N GLY A 149 -12.19 5.85 4.16
CA GLY A 149 -12.92 6.10 2.92
C GLY A 149 -12.01 6.59 1.80
N TYR A 150 -12.58 6.87 0.63
CA TYR A 150 -11.83 7.39 -0.50
C TYR A 150 -12.70 8.33 -1.33
N SER A 151 -12.10 9.45 -1.73
CA SER A 151 -12.57 10.28 -2.83
C SER A 151 -11.36 10.94 -3.50
N SER A 152 -11.53 11.42 -4.73
CA SER A 152 -10.46 12.18 -5.40
C SER A 152 -10.05 13.40 -4.57
N GLU A 153 -11.03 14.11 -3.98
CA GLU A 153 -10.77 15.27 -3.13
C GLU A 153 -9.97 14.90 -1.87
N ILE A 154 -10.32 13.80 -1.20
CA ILE A 154 -9.59 13.32 -0.01
C ILE A 154 -8.14 12.99 -0.39
N ASN A 155 -7.94 12.28 -1.50
CA ASN A 155 -6.60 11.97 -1.99
C ASN A 155 -5.79 13.23 -2.31
N ASP A 156 -6.40 14.25 -2.92
CA ASP A 156 -5.73 15.52 -3.23
C ASP A 156 -5.34 16.28 -1.96
N ILE A 157 -6.22 16.32 -0.95
CA ILE A 157 -5.91 16.90 0.36
C ILE A 157 -4.72 16.17 1.01
N TYR A 158 -4.72 14.84 1.00
CA TYR A 158 -3.62 14.04 1.53
C TYR A 158 -2.30 14.35 0.82
N ASN A 159 -2.30 14.37 -0.51
CA ASN A 159 -1.08 14.59 -1.28
C ASN A 159 -0.53 16.03 -1.14
N GLN A 160 -1.39 17.01 -0.83
CA GLN A 160 -0.97 18.40 -0.60
C GLN A 160 -0.42 18.60 0.82
N ASN A 161 -1.09 18.08 1.84
CA ASN A 161 -0.69 18.27 3.23
C ASN A 161 -1.04 17.06 4.11
N PRO A 162 -0.19 16.01 4.12
CA PRO A 162 -0.43 14.82 4.93
C PRO A 162 -0.46 15.09 6.45
N GLN A 163 0.28 16.11 6.92
CA GLN A 163 0.43 16.40 8.35
C GLN A 163 -0.84 17.00 8.97
N GLN A 164 -1.51 17.89 8.23
CA GLN A 164 -2.76 18.55 8.65
C GLN A 164 -4.01 17.88 8.04
N PHE A 165 -3.86 16.67 7.53
CA PHE A 165 -4.88 15.99 6.74
C PHE A 165 -6.20 15.85 7.50
N ILE A 166 -6.15 15.41 8.76
CA ILE A 166 -7.35 15.22 9.58
C ILE A 166 -8.04 16.54 9.90
N GLU A 167 -7.26 17.58 10.20
CA GLU A 167 -7.75 18.92 10.50
C GLU A 167 -8.50 19.51 9.28
N ILE A 168 -7.89 19.42 8.09
CA ILE A 168 -8.51 19.88 6.85
C ILE A 168 -9.78 19.10 6.53
N LEU A 169 -9.80 17.78 6.75
CA LEU A 169 -11.01 16.98 6.54
C LEU A 169 -12.13 17.37 7.50
N LYS A 170 -11.82 17.72 8.76
CA LYS A 170 -12.81 18.19 9.74
C LYS A 170 -13.39 19.54 9.34
N GLU A 171 -12.54 20.47 8.90
CA GLU A 171 -12.95 21.80 8.42
C GLU A 171 -13.88 21.70 7.19
N LYS A 172 -13.64 20.72 6.32
CA LYS A 172 -14.45 20.45 5.13
C LYS A 172 -15.67 19.56 5.37
N GLU A 173 -15.91 19.13 6.61
CA GLU A 173 -16.99 18.18 6.95
C GLU A 173 -16.90 16.83 6.20
N LEU A 174 -15.69 16.43 5.77
CA LEU A 174 -15.42 15.17 5.05
C LEU A 174 -14.84 14.07 5.97
N TYR A 175 -14.54 14.42 7.23
CA TYR A 175 -13.89 13.53 8.16
C TYR A 175 -14.82 12.43 8.68
N THR A 176 -14.53 11.20 8.27
CA THR A 176 -15.19 9.99 8.78
C THR A 176 -14.20 9.15 9.59
N PRO A 177 -14.26 9.12 10.93
CA PRO A 177 -13.36 8.30 11.74
C PRO A 177 -13.72 6.81 11.68
N VAL A 178 -12.74 5.93 11.86
CA VAL A 178 -12.96 4.46 11.97
C VAL A 178 -13.99 4.13 13.05
N SER A 179 -13.99 4.86 14.18
CA SER A 179 -14.94 4.66 15.27
C SER A 179 -16.40 4.90 14.89
N TYR A 180 -16.67 5.64 13.81
CA TYR A 180 -18.03 5.89 13.31
C TYR A 180 -18.70 4.62 12.78
N PHE A 181 -17.92 3.64 12.32
CA PHE A 181 -18.44 2.40 11.78
C PHE A 181 -18.73 1.40 12.90
N GLY A 182 -19.86 1.58 13.59
CA GLY A 182 -20.47 0.56 14.45
C GLY A 182 -21.00 -0.63 13.62
N ILE A 183 -20.92 -1.84 14.17
CA ILE A 183 -21.67 -3.00 13.65
C ILE A 183 -23.09 -2.90 14.18
#